data_AF-A0A349K0N6-F1
#
_entry.id   AF-A0A349K0N6-F1
#
_cell.length_a   1.000
_cell.length_b   1.000
_cell.length_c   1.000
_cell.angle_alpha   90.00
_cell.angle_beta   90.00
_cell.angle_gamma   90.00
#
_symmetry.space_group_name_H-M   'P 1'
#
loop_
_entity.id
_entity.type
_entity.pdbx_description
1 polymer ?
#
loop_
_entity_poly.entity_id
_entity_poly.type
_entity_poly.pdbx_seq_one_letter_code
_entity_poly.pdbx_strand_id
1 'polypeptide(L)' 'PSSPLYWREEDDQWQVRRFDQWVELPLDAPALHLSYWEAEAWCIWANRRLPTEYEWEATARGTNGRLFPWGDS' A
#
# COMPACT_ATOMS: atom_id res chain seq x y z
N PRO A 1 16.97 -9.87 -1.02
CA PRO A 1 16.02 -8.74 -1.11
C PRO A 1 16.23 -7.79 0.08
N SER A 2 16.71 -6.57 -0.19
CA SER A 2 16.75 -5.51 0.82
C SER A 2 15.31 -5.06 1.10
N SER A 3 15.01 -4.64 2.32
CA SER A 3 13.71 -4.09 2.71
C SER A 3 13.25 -2.93 1.79
N PRO A 4 11.95 -2.57 1.81
CA PRO A 4 11.44 -1.44 1.04
C PRO A 4 12.20 -0.14 1.30
N LEU A 5 12.10 0.80 0.35
CA LEU A 5 12.77 2.09 0.47
C LEU A 5 12.30 2.83 1.73
N TYR A 6 13.26 3.43 2.46
CA TYR A 6 13.05 4.13 3.73
C TYR A 6 12.73 3.26 4.93
N TRP A 7 12.98 1.95 4.84
CA TRP A 7 12.92 1.06 5.98
C TRP A 7 14.33 0.81 6.51
N ARG A 8 14.45 0.72 7.83
CA ARG A 8 15.68 0.26 8.49
C ARG A 8 15.31 -0.56 9.71
N GLU A 9 16.22 -1.45 10.08
CA GLU A 9 16.17 -2.20 11.33
C GLU A 9 17.25 -1.63 12.26
N GLU A 10 16.85 -1.17 13.44
CA GLU A 10 17.74 -0.62 14.48
C GLU A 10 17.24 -1.14 15.83
N ASP A 11 18.13 -1.68 16.67
CA ASP A 11 17.79 -2.24 18.00
C ASP A 11 16.64 -3.26 17.99
N ASP A 12 16.66 -4.20 17.04
CA ASP A 12 15.59 -5.21 16.82
C ASP A 12 14.20 -4.61 16.54
N GLN A 13 14.15 -3.34 16.09
CA GLN A 13 12.93 -2.65 15.72
C GLN A 13 12.98 -2.15 14.28
N TRP A 14 11.89 -2.41 13.55
CA TRP A 14 11.70 -1.83 12.23
C TRP A 14 11.23 -0.38 12.35
N GLN A 15 11.90 0.50 11.61
CA GLN A 15 11.55 1.91 11.52
C GLN A 15 11.33 2.30 10.06
N VAL A 16 10.42 3.26 9.86
CA VAL A 16 10.17 3.89 8.57
C VAL A 16 10.47 5.38 8.64
N ARG A 17 11.08 5.93 7.59
CA ARG A 17 11.27 7.37 7.49
C ARG A 17 9.97 8.04 7.03
N ARG A 18 9.42 8.93 7.84
CA ARG A 18 8.34 9.84 7.48
C ARG A 18 8.90 11.26 7.45
N PHE A 19 9.01 11.84 6.25
CA PHE A 19 9.67 13.13 6.04
C PHE A 19 11.12 13.12 6.58
N ASP A 20 11.42 13.94 7.59
CA ASP A 20 12.72 14.07 8.24
C ASP A 20 12.88 13.17 9.47
N GLN A 21 11.83 12.46 9.89
CA GLN A 21 11.82 11.67 11.13
C GLN A 21 11.82 10.16 10.86
N TRP A 22 12.56 9.42 11.68
CA TRP A 22 12.44 7.97 11.79
C TRP A 22 11.42 7.65 12.88
N VAL A 23 10.40 6.89 12.52
CA VAL A 23 9.37 6.43 13.46
C VAL A 23 9.31 4.92 13.45
N GLU A 24 8.89 4.31 14.56
CA GLU A 24 8.56 2.89 14.61
C GLU A 24 7.59 2.54 13.50
N LEU A 25 7.79 1.38 12.85
CA LEU A 25 6.94 0.92 11.76
C LEU A 25 5.49 0.72 12.27
N PRO A 26 4.53 1.54 11.83
CA PRO A 26 3.15 1.41 12.27
C PRO A 26 2.50 0.25 11.52
N LEU A 27 2.28 -0.86 12.22
CA LEU A 27 1.78 -2.12 11.65
C LEU A 27 0.31 -2.05 11.19
N ASP A 28 -0.44 -1.07 11.66
CA ASP A 28 -1.85 -0.79 11.29
C ASP A 28 -1.98 0.17 10.09
N ALA A 29 -0.87 0.77 9.65
CA ALA A 29 -0.85 1.66 8.50
C ALA A 29 -0.66 0.89 7.18
N PRO A 30 -1.12 1.43 6.04
CA PRO A 30 -0.78 0.87 4.74
C PRO A 30 0.74 0.90 4.52
N ALA A 31 1.28 -0.19 3.98
CA ALA A 31 2.67 -0.24 3.54
C ALA A 31 2.91 0.73 2.38
N LEU A 32 4.04 1.43 2.40
CA LEU A 32 4.40 2.47 1.43
C LEU A 32 5.74 2.17 0.77
N HIS A 33 6.02 2.85 -0.35
CA HIS A 33 7.26 2.76 -1.10
C HIS A 33 7.60 1.36 -1.64
N LEU A 34 6.56 0.60 -1.96
CA LEU A 34 6.66 -0.67 -2.67
C LEU A 34 6.63 -0.43 -4.18
N SER A 35 7.47 -1.14 -4.90
CA SER A 35 7.39 -1.30 -6.34
C SER A 35 6.20 -2.19 -6.73
N TYR A 36 5.79 -2.11 -8.01
CA TYR A 36 4.78 -3.02 -8.56
C TYR A 36 5.12 -4.49 -8.31
N TRP A 37 6.40 -4.87 -8.51
CA TRP A 37 6.86 -6.26 -8.36
C TRP A 37 6.77 -6.76 -6.91
N GLU A 38 7.06 -5.90 -5.93
CA GLU A 38 6.91 -6.25 -4.52
C GLU A 38 5.44 -6.42 -4.14
N ALA A 39 4.56 -5.54 -4.64
CA ALA A 39 3.12 -5.66 -4.42
C ALA A 39 2.55 -6.95 -5.04
N GLU A 40 2.98 -7.28 -6.27
CA GLU A 40 2.57 -8.51 -6.96
C GLU A 40 3.09 -9.77 -6.24
N ALA A 41 4.36 -9.77 -5.84
CA ALA A 41 4.96 -10.88 -5.08
C ALA A 41 4.22 -11.12 -3.75
N TRP A 42 3.83 -10.05 -3.05
CA TRP A 42 3.03 -10.15 -1.83
C TRP A 42 1.64 -10.77 -2.10
N CYS A 43 0.96 -10.34 -3.16
CA CYS A 43 -0.33 -10.94 -3.54
C CYS A 43 -0.18 -12.43 -3.82
N ILE A 44 0.84 -12.85 -4.57
CA ILE A 44 1.10 -14.26 -4.88
C ILE A 44 1.36 -15.05 -3.59
N TRP A 45 2.21 -14.53 -2.70
CA TRP A 45 2.46 -15.16 -1.39
C TRP A 45 1.18 -15.30 -0.56
N ALA A 46 0.29 -14.30 -0.60
CA ALA A 46 -1.00 -14.31 0.07
C ALA A 46 -2.09 -15.12 -0.67
N ASN A 47 -1.74 -15.82 -1.76
CA ASN A 47 -2.67 -16.55 -2.63
C ASN A 47 -3.81 -15.66 -3.19
N ARG A 48 -3.45 -14.45 -3.62
CA ARG A 48 -4.30 -13.39 -4.19
C ARG A 48 -3.66 -12.83 -5.47
N ARG A 49 -4.30 -11.84 -6.09
CA ARG A 49 -3.76 -11.05 -7.21
C ARG A 49 -4.05 -9.56 -7.03
N LEU A 50 -3.29 -8.73 -7.72
CA LEU A 50 -3.64 -7.31 -7.86
C LEU A 50 -4.96 -7.16 -8.64
N PRO A 51 -5.81 -6.18 -8.28
CA PRO A 51 -6.99 -5.84 -9.07
C PRO A 51 -6.57 -5.27 -10.43
N THR A 52 -7.42 -5.45 -11.43
CA THR A 52 -7.28 -4.69 -12.68
C THR A 52 -7.72 -3.24 -12.46
N GLU A 53 -7.33 -2.32 -13.35
CA GLU A 53 -7.79 -0.92 -13.32
C GLU A 53 -9.32 -0.84 -13.32
N TYR A 54 -9.99 -1.63 -14.16
CA TYR A 54 -11.45 -1.69 -14.25
C TYR A 54 -12.10 -2.19 -12.95
N GLU A 55 -11.55 -3.23 -12.33
CA GLU A 55 -12.05 -3.74 -11.04
C GLU A 55 -11.89 -2.69 -9.93
N TRP A 56 -10.77 -1.97 -9.95
CA TRP A 56 -10.48 -0.91 -8.99
C TRP A 56 -11.45 0.27 -9.17
N GLU A 57 -11.64 0.76 -10.40
CA GLU A 57 -12.57 1.87 -10.69
C GLU A 57 -14.02 1.51 -10.33
N ALA A 58 -14.48 0.31 -10.71
CA ALA A 58 -15.83 -0.15 -10.39
C ALA A 58 -16.08 -0.20 -8.88
N THR A 59 -15.07 -0.65 -8.11
CA THR A 59 -15.16 -0.70 -6.64
C THR A 59 -15.14 0.70 -6.03
N ALA A 60 -14.29 1.61 -6.54
CA ALA A 60 -14.15 2.96 -6.01
C ALA A 60 -15.38 3.83 -6.26
N ARG A 61 -15.98 3.77 -7.46
CA ARG A 61 -17.17 4.57 -7.83
C ARG A 61 -18.48 3.99 -7.28
N GLY A 62 -18.48 2.71 -6.93
CA GLY A 62 -19.67 1.96 -6.56
C GLY A 62 -20.66 1.80 -7.72
N THR A 63 -21.81 1.18 -7.44
CA THR A 63 -22.82 0.83 -8.44
C THR A 63 -23.47 2.03 -9.15
N ASN A 64 -23.39 3.21 -8.55
CA ASN A 64 -24.02 4.42 -9.06
C ASN A 64 -23.12 5.23 -10.01
N GLY A 65 -21.87 4.80 -10.24
CA GLY A 65 -20.97 5.43 -11.21
C GLY A 65 -20.58 6.88 -10.86
N ARG A 66 -20.52 7.20 -9.56
CA ARG A 66 -20.22 8.57 -9.08
C ARG A 66 -18.86 9.07 -9.55
N LEU A 67 -18.70 10.39 -9.64
CA LEU A 67 -17.41 10.97 -9.98
C LEU A 67 -16.37 10.70 -8.88
N PHE A 68 -16.78 10.85 -7.62
CA PHE A 68 -15.98 10.51 -6.46
C PHE A 68 -16.72 9.50 -5.57
N PRO A 69 -16.00 8.71 -4.75
CA PRO A 69 -16.63 7.80 -3.79
C PRO A 69 -17.64 8.49 -2.85
N TRP A 70 -17.45 9.79 -2.58
CA TRP A 70 -18.29 10.59 -1.69
C TRP A 70 -19.40 11.40 -2.40
N GLY A 71 -19.44 11.46 -3.73
CA GLY A 71 -20.43 12.27 -4.46
C GLY A 71 -19.87 12.94 -5.71
N ASP A 72 -20.63 13.85 -6.29
CA ASP A 72 -20.26 14.57 -7.51
C ASP A 72 -19.80 16.02 -7.24
N SER A 73 -19.86 16.51 -6.00
CA SER A 73 -19.44 17.85 -5.57
C SER A 73 -19.09 17.89 -4.09
#